data_AF-A0A3B3BGU8-F1
#
_entry.id   AF-A0A3B3BGU8-F1
#
_cell.length_a   1.000
_cell.length_b   1.000
_cell.length_c   1.000
_cell.angle_alpha   90.00
_cell.angle_beta   90.00
_cell.angle_gamma   90.00
#
_symmetry.space_group_name_H-M   'P 1'
#
loop_
_entity.id
_entity.type
_entity.pdbx_description
1 polymer ?
#
loop_
_entity_poly.entity_id
_entity_poly.type
_entity_poly.pdbx_seq_one_letter_code
_entity_poly.pdbx_strand_id
1 'polypeptide(L)'
;MSALLCLALLALSSLTAASDLDCDELVKPSLNQSKVSGRWIFQVGISDTEEQMEFLKSVNSSWMEIQTTPKSEGLNLHFGDRIDGKCMYGTANSSVSGNSTRVTFYYNSTSHEVFGKLLESCPDCAVWSDYKLTEEMGKTKKHRNLYLFTKTGKLDDKNLEVFKKQAECLHFSTDFYFPQTTHLCPDEKDSDEKADEQ
;
A
#
# COMPACT_ATOMS: atom_id res chain seq x y z
N MET A 1 10.94 45.86 19.60
CA MET A 1 10.97 44.95 18.43
C MET A 1 11.36 43.50 18.75
N SER A 2 12.00 43.20 19.89
CA SER A 2 12.43 41.82 20.22
C SER A 2 11.29 40.88 20.67
N ALA A 3 10.31 41.36 21.45
CA ALA A 3 9.27 40.50 22.03
C ALA A 3 8.30 39.91 20.98
N LEU A 4 7.96 40.69 19.94
CA LEU A 4 7.10 40.24 18.84
C LEU A 4 7.79 39.17 17.98
N LEU A 5 9.11 39.28 17.78
CA LEU A 5 9.89 38.24 17.09
C LEU A 5 9.92 36.93 17.90
N CYS A 6 10.12 37.01 19.22
CA CYS A 6 10.12 35.83 20.08
C CYS A 6 8.76 35.12 20.13
N LEU A 7 7.66 35.88 20.17
CA LEU A 7 6.30 35.33 20.13
C LEU A 7 5.97 34.68 18.78
N ALA A 8 6.40 35.29 17.67
CA ALA A 8 6.24 34.72 16.34
C ALA A 8 7.03 33.41 16.18
N LEU A 9 8.29 33.37 16.64
CA LEU A 9 9.12 32.17 16.62
C LEU A 9 8.53 31.05 17.48
N LEU A 10 8.00 31.35 18.67
CA LEU A 10 7.32 30.37 19.52
C LEU A 10 6.04 29.83 18.88
N ALA A 11 5.25 30.69 18.22
CA ALA A 11 4.05 30.28 17.50
C ALA A 11 4.38 29.35 16.31
N LEU A 12 5.42 29.68 15.53
CA LEU A 12 5.94 28.83 14.46
C LEU A 12 6.46 27.48 14.99
N SER A 13 7.18 27.50 16.12
CA SER A 13 7.69 26.29 16.77
C SER A 13 6.57 25.39 17.30
N SER A 14 5.50 25.98 17.83
CA SER A 14 4.33 25.23 18.33
C SER A 14 3.51 24.62 17.20
N LEU A 15 3.47 25.27 16.02
CA LEU A 15 2.75 24.76 14.86
C LEU A 15 3.49 23.56 14.24
N THR A 16 4.83 23.59 14.22
CA THR A 16 5.66 22.45 13.77
C THR A 16 5.66 21.29 14.76
N ALA A 17 5.61 21.54 16.07
CA ALA A 17 5.53 20.47 17.06
C ALA A 17 4.15 19.78 17.07
N ALA A 18 3.08 20.52 16.74
CA ALA A 18 1.74 19.94 16.61
C ALA A 18 1.59 19.08 15.34
N SER A 19 2.29 19.40 14.24
CA SER A 19 2.29 18.56 13.04
C SER A 19 3.05 17.25 13.23
N ASP A 20 4.15 17.25 14.00
CA ASP A 20 4.90 16.02 14.28
C ASP A 20 4.09 15.02 15.13
N LEU A 21 3.31 15.53 16.10
CA LEU A 21 2.40 14.72 16.92
C LEU A 21 1.25 14.10 16.09
N ASP A 22 0.75 14.78 15.06
CA ASP A 22 -0.27 14.25 14.13
C ASP A 22 0.33 13.15 13.25
N CYS A 23 1.57 13.33 12.78
CA CYS A 23 2.24 12.35 11.94
C CYS A 23 2.58 11.05 12.66
N ASP A 24 3.11 11.11 13.90
CA ASP A 24 3.45 9.91 14.68
C ASP A 24 2.26 8.97 14.87
N GLU A 25 1.06 9.54 15.06
CA GLU A 25 -0.19 8.79 15.16
C GLU A 25 -0.65 8.28 13.78
N LEU A 26 -0.65 9.15 12.76
CA LEU A 26 -1.10 8.81 11.41
C LEU A 26 -0.28 7.71 10.73
N VAL A 27 1.04 7.65 10.98
CA VAL A 27 1.92 6.63 10.38
C VAL A 27 2.23 5.47 11.30
N LYS A 28 1.50 5.37 12.42
CA LYS A 28 1.64 4.30 13.40
C LYS A 28 1.29 2.95 12.75
N PRO A 29 2.21 1.98 12.75
CA PRO A 29 1.93 0.65 12.23
C PRO A 29 0.88 -0.05 13.11
N SER A 30 -0.18 -0.57 12.48
CA SER A 30 -1.19 -1.39 13.14
C SER A 30 -1.58 -2.56 12.23
N LEU A 31 -1.19 -3.77 12.61
CA LEU A 31 -1.63 -4.98 11.93
C LEU A 31 -2.56 -5.77 12.85
N ASN A 32 -3.81 -5.94 12.41
CA ASN A 32 -4.73 -6.89 13.02
C ASN A 32 -5.07 -7.96 11.99
N GLN A 33 -4.51 -9.16 12.18
CA GLN A 33 -4.66 -10.28 11.25
C GLN A 33 -6.15 -10.64 11.00
N SER A 34 -7.01 -10.56 12.02
CA SER A 34 -8.44 -10.84 11.83
C SER A 34 -9.16 -9.80 10.98
N LYS A 35 -8.70 -8.53 11.02
CA LYS A 35 -9.30 -7.43 10.25
C LYS A 35 -8.79 -7.37 8.80
N VAL A 36 -7.52 -7.75 8.59
CA VAL A 36 -6.87 -7.70 7.28
C VAL A 36 -7.35 -8.82 6.34
N SER A 37 -7.92 -9.90 6.87
CA SER A 37 -8.50 -10.96 6.03
C SER A 37 -9.63 -10.45 5.14
N GLY A 38 -9.71 -11.01 3.94
CA GLY A 38 -10.72 -10.69 2.93
C GLY A 38 -10.14 -10.05 1.66
N ARG A 39 -11.07 -9.64 0.78
CA ARG A 39 -10.79 -8.96 -0.48
C ARG A 39 -10.47 -7.48 -0.28
N TRP A 40 -9.54 -6.99 -1.07
CA TRP A 40 -9.06 -5.61 -1.10
C TRP A 40 -8.87 -5.16 -2.54
N ILE A 41 -9.33 -3.96 -2.87
CA ILE A 41 -9.26 -3.37 -4.21
C ILE A 41 -8.37 -2.12 -4.14
N PHE A 42 -7.37 -2.06 -5.01
CA PHE A 42 -6.41 -0.96 -5.08
C PHE A 42 -7.10 0.35 -5.49
N GLN A 43 -6.90 1.43 -4.71
CA GLN A 43 -7.57 2.72 -4.91
C GLN A 43 -6.63 3.86 -5.29
N VAL A 44 -5.46 3.92 -4.66
CA VAL A 44 -4.47 4.98 -4.90
C VAL A 44 -3.11 4.52 -4.43
N GLY A 45 -2.05 4.88 -5.16
CA GLY A 45 -0.69 4.61 -4.73
C GLY A 45 0.30 5.67 -5.17
N ILE A 46 1.48 5.62 -4.56
CA ILE A 46 2.63 6.45 -4.90
C ILE A 46 3.94 5.72 -4.61
N SER A 47 4.96 6.04 -5.41
CA SER A 47 6.31 5.53 -5.26
C SER A 47 7.32 6.67 -5.20
N ASP A 48 8.45 6.48 -4.51
CA ASP A 48 9.50 7.50 -4.42
C ASP A 48 10.54 7.46 -5.55
N THR A 49 10.42 6.50 -6.46
CA THR A 49 11.26 6.41 -7.67
C THR A 49 10.41 6.41 -8.93
N GLU A 50 10.94 7.03 -9.98
CA GLU A 50 10.28 7.15 -11.28
C GLU A 50 9.97 5.76 -11.89
N GLU A 51 10.92 4.83 -11.83
CA GLU A 51 10.73 3.46 -12.32
C GLU A 51 9.56 2.74 -11.64
N GLN A 52 9.46 2.83 -10.30
CA GLN A 52 8.35 2.21 -9.57
C GLN A 52 7.03 2.93 -9.86
N MET A 53 7.07 4.25 -10.03
CA MET A 53 5.89 5.03 -10.39
C MET A 53 5.40 4.70 -11.80
N GLU A 54 6.29 4.46 -12.75
CA GLU A 54 5.95 4.00 -14.11
C GLU A 54 5.33 2.61 -14.09
N PHE A 55 5.92 1.68 -13.33
CA PHE A 55 5.31 0.36 -13.12
C PHE A 55 3.94 0.47 -12.48
N LEU A 56 3.78 1.29 -11.44
CA LEU A 56 2.49 1.48 -10.78
C LEU A 56 1.42 2.01 -11.76
N LYS A 57 1.82 2.92 -12.67
CA LYS A 57 0.93 3.48 -13.69
C LYS A 57 0.46 2.47 -14.74
N SER A 58 1.21 1.40 -14.99
CA SER A 58 0.79 0.33 -15.91
C SER A 58 -0.26 -0.62 -15.30
N VAL A 59 -0.42 -0.60 -13.97
CA VAL A 59 -1.44 -1.39 -13.24
C VAL A 59 -2.82 -0.72 -13.37
N ASN A 60 -3.56 -1.07 -14.41
CA ASN A 60 -4.87 -0.49 -14.69
C ASN A 60 -5.90 -0.72 -13.57
N SER A 61 -5.85 -1.87 -12.90
CA SER A 61 -6.72 -2.23 -11.78
C SER A 61 -6.11 -3.42 -11.03
N SER A 62 -6.33 -3.51 -9.72
CA SER A 62 -5.79 -4.61 -8.93
C SER A 62 -6.73 -4.98 -7.79
N TRP A 63 -6.82 -6.28 -7.51
CA TRP A 63 -7.37 -6.80 -6.28
C TRP A 63 -6.42 -7.80 -5.64
N MET A 64 -6.47 -7.89 -4.31
CA MET A 64 -5.84 -8.95 -3.54
C MET A 64 -6.83 -9.53 -2.54
N GLU A 65 -6.65 -10.79 -2.19
CA GLU A 65 -7.44 -11.49 -1.20
C GLU A 65 -6.50 -12.14 -0.20
N ILE A 66 -6.66 -11.76 1.06
CA ILE A 66 -5.76 -12.10 2.16
C ILE A 66 -6.41 -13.17 3.03
N GLN A 67 -5.70 -14.27 3.23
CA GLN A 67 -6.12 -15.38 4.07
C GLN A 67 -5.15 -15.59 5.22
N THR A 68 -5.67 -15.51 6.45
CA THR A 68 -4.96 -15.93 7.66
C THR A 68 -5.06 -17.42 7.84
N THR A 69 -3.95 -18.10 8.14
CA THR A 69 -3.97 -19.51 8.51
C THR A 69 -3.68 -19.67 10.00
N PRO A 70 -4.53 -20.37 10.80
CA PRO A 70 -4.34 -20.49 12.25
C PRO A 70 -3.01 -21.12 12.68
N LYS A 71 -2.33 -21.83 11.77
CA LYS A 71 -1.08 -22.57 12.02
C LYS A 71 0.18 -21.84 11.55
N SER A 72 0.06 -20.80 10.75
CA SER A 72 1.23 -20.02 10.31
C SER A 72 1.14 -18.61 10.90
N GLU A 73 2.27 -18.06 11.30
CA GLU A 73 2.39 -16.65 11.71
C GLU A 73 2.31 -15.70 10.49
N GLY A 74 1.84 -16.20 9.35
CA GLY A 74 1.88 -15.56 8.04
C GLY A 74 0.51 -15.40 7.40
N LEU A 75 0.42 -14.43 6.48
CA LEU A 75 -0.74 -14.23 5.61
C LEU A 75 -0.42 -14.83 4.24
N ASN A 76 -1.35 -15.60 3.69
CA ASN A 76 -1.32 -16.01 2.29
C ASN A 76 -2.15 -15.02 1.49
N LEU A 77 -1.60 -14.56 0.37
CA LEU A 77 -2.26 -13.64 -0.52
C LEU A 77 -2.39 -14.29 -1.89
N HIS A 78 -3.50 -14.04 -2.55
CA HIS A 78 -3.62 -14.18 -3.99
C HIS A 78 -4.11 -12.86 -4.56
N PHE A 79 -3.71 -12.57 -5.78
CA PHE A 79 -3.99 -11.28 -6.39
C PHE A 79 -4.25 -11.44 -7.89
N GLY A 80 -5.00 -10.50 -8.42
CA GLY A 80 -5.28 -10.35 -9.85
C GLY A 80 -5.02 -8.91 -10.26
N ASP A 81 -3.94 -8.70 -10.99
CA ASP A 81 -3.54 -7.40 -11.50
C ASP A 81 -3.85 -7.32 -12.99
N ARG A 82 -4.52 -6.25 -13.41
CA ARG A 82 -4.62 -5.89 -14.82
C ARG A 82 -3.46 -4.96 -15.16
N ILE A 83 -2.47 -5.48 -15.87
CA ILE A 83 -1.27 -4.74 -16.28
C ILE A 83 -1.28 -4.60 -17.80
N ASP A 84 -1.18 -3.37 -18.30
CA ASP A 84 -1.23 -3.06 -19.73
C ASP A 84 -2.41 -3.73 -20.46
N GLY A 85 -3.57 -3.74 -19.79
CA GLY A 85 -4.83 -4.31 -20.26
C GLY A 85 -4.97 -5.82 -20.08
N LYS A 86 -3.93 -6.54 -19.64
CA LYS A 86 -3.94 -8.00 -19.50
C LYS A 86 -4.03 -8.42 -18.04
N CYS A 87 -4.78 -9.48 -17.79
CA CYS A 87 -4.88 -10.05 -16.45
C CYS A 87 -3.69 -10.94 -16.14
N MET A 88 -3.07 -10.65 -15.01
CA MET A 88 -1.95 -11.36 -14.42
C MET A 88 -2.36 -11.81 -13.02
N TYR A 89 -2.14 -13.08 -12.71
CA TYR A 89 -2.44 -13.66 -11.41
C TYR A 89 -1.17 -14.10 -10.71
N GLY A 90 -1.22 -14.13 -9.39
CA GLY A 90 -0.13 -14.65 -8.59
C GLY A 90 -0.53 -14.89 -7.15
N THR A 91 0.45 -15.40 -6.41
CA THR A 91 0.32 -15.62 -4.98
C THR A 91 1.46 -14.91 -4.26
N ALA A 92 1.25 -14.61 -2.98
CA ALA A 92 2.31 -14.16 -2.11
C ALA A 92 2.22 -14.83 -0.76
N ASN A 93 3.39 -15.19 -0.23
CA ASN A 93 3.51 -15.61 1.16
C ASN A 93 4.02 -14.43 1.96
N SER A 94 3.53 -14.29 3.18
CA SER A 94 4.06 -13.29 4.10
C SER A 94 4.38 -13.87 5.46
N SER A 95 5.35 -13.26 6.14
CA SER A 95 5.58 -13.44 7.55
C SER A 95 5.39 -12.12 8.29
N VAL A 96 4.87 -12.21 9.51
CA VAL A 96 4.60 -11.07 10.38
C VAL A 96 5.61 -11.06 11.52
N SER A 97 6.27 -9.93 11.76
CA SER A 97 7.11 -9.71 12.93
C SER A 97 6.72 -8.39 13.59
N GLY A 98 6.04 -8.48 14.73
CA GLY A 98 5.40 -7.33 15.36
C GLY A 98 4.39 -6.69 14.41
N ASN A 99 4.59 -5.42 14.06
CA ASN A 99 3.75 -4.69 13.10
C ASN A 99 4.34 -4.60 11.68
N SER A 100 5.42 -5.34 11.42
CA SER A 100 6.05 -5.39 10.10
C SER A 100 5.68 -6.68 9.37
N THR A 101 5.57 -6.59 8.06
CA THR A 101 5.37 -7.73 7.16
C THR A 101 6.59 -7.89 6.26
N ARG A 102 6.97 -9.15 6.00
CA ARG A 102 7.83 -9.50 4.87
C ARG A 102 6.95 -10.26 3.90
N VAL A 103 6.85 -9.79 2.66
CA VAL A 103 5.97 -10.39 1.65
C VAL A 103 6.81 -10.81 0.45
N THR A 104 6.68 -12.06 0.05
CA THR A 104 7.31 -12.62 -1.15
C THR A 104 6.24 -12.89 -2.18
N PHE A 105 6.20 -12.08 -3.23
CA PHE A 105 5.33 -12.26 -4.38
C PHE A 105 5.93 -13.29 -5.33
N TYR A 106 5.10 -14.16 -5.87
CA TYR A 106 5.45 -15.17 -6.87
C TYR A 106 4.69 -14.88 -8.17
N TYR A 107 5.44 -14.62 -9.24
CA TYR A 107 4.89 -14.24 -10.54
C TYR A 107 5.78 -14.75 -11.67
N ASN A 108 5.22 -15.46 -12.65
CA ASN A 108 5.92 -15.97 -13.84
C ASN A 108 7.28 -16.65 -13.52
N SER A 109 7.32 -17.50 -12.49
CA SER A 109 8.55 -18.17 -12.00
C SER A 109 9.63 -17.25 -11.40
N THR A 110 9.34 -15.96 -11.25
CA THR A 110 10.16 -15.01 -10.51
C THR A 110 9.54 -14.74 -9.14
N SER A 111 10.37 -14.30 -8.19
CA SER A 111 9.92 -13.90 -6.87
C SER A 111 10.46 -12.53 -6.49
N HIS A 112 9.62 -11.71 -5.88
CA HIS A 112 9.98 -10.38 -5.44
C HIS A 112 9.68 -10.22 -3.96
N GLU A 113 10.68 -9.82 -3.18
CA GLU A 113 10.53 -9.59 -1.75
C GLU A 113 10.34 -8.10 -1.47
N VAL A 114 9.36 -7.79 -0.64
CA VAL A 114 9.11 -6.45 -0.09
C VAL A 114 8.93 -6.51 1.42
N PHE A 115 9.21 -5.39 2.06
CA PHE A 115 9.11 -5.19 3.49
C PHE A 115 8.07 -4.12 3.77
N GLY A 116 7.00 -4.48 4.46
CA GLY A 116 5.83 -3.64 4.62
C GLY A 116 5.41 -3.39 6.06
N LYS A 117 4.48 -2.46 6.19
CA LYS A 117 3.69 -2.19 7.39
C LYS A 117 2.29 -1.73 6.97
N LEU A 118 1.28 -2.12 7.73
CA LEU A 118 -0.06 -1.55 7.58
C LEU A 118 -0.22 -0.37 8.50
N LEU A 119 -0.75 0.73 7.97
CA LEU A 119 -1.07 1.94 8.72
C LEU A 119 -2.57 1.97 9.02
N GLU A 120 -2.91 2.54 10.16
CA GLU A 120 -4.31 2.77 10.52
C GLU A 120 -4.93 3.82 9.60
N SER A 121 -6.19 3.63 9.18
CA SER A 121 -6.89 4.59 8.31
C SER A 121 -8.39 4.57 8.56
N CYS A 122 -9.09 3.56 8.06
CA CYS A 122 -10.53 3.37 8.26
C CYS A 122 -10.84 1.87 8.43
N PRO A 123 -12.02 1.47 8.96
CA PRO A 123 -12.36 0.06 9.20
C PRO A 123 -12.31 -0.82 7.95
N ASP A 124 -12.64 -0.26 6.78
CA ASP A 124 -12.67 -0.93 5.49
C ASP A 124 -11.54 -0.46 4.55
N CYS A 125 -10.49 0.15 5.11
CA CYS A 125 -9.31 0.64 4.41
C CYS A 125 -8.05 -0.08 4.89
N ALA A 126 -7.14 -0.37 3.98
CA ALA A 126 -5.80 -0.85 4.29
C ALA A 126 -4.79 0.05 3.61
N VAL A 127 -4.01 0.79 4.40
CA VAL A 127 -2.87 1.56 3.88
C VAL A 127 -1.63 0.73 4.08
N TRP A 128 -1.00 0.33 2.97
CA TRP A 128 0.19 -0.49 2.99
C TRP A 128 1.38 0.37 2.55
N SER A 129 2.31 0.57 3.48
CA SER A 129 3.60 1.21 3.22
C SER A 129 4.65 0.13 3.12
N ASP A 130 5.32 0.03 1.97
CA ASP A 130 6.36 -0.97 1.75
C ASP A 130 7.65 -0.38 1.21
N TYR A 131 8.67 -1.24 1.15
CA TYR A 131 9.87 -0.98 0.39
C TYR A 131 10.50 -2.27 -0.13
N LYS A 132 11.25 -2.13 -1.23
CA LYS A 132 12.19 -3.15 -1.72
C LYS A 132 13.61 -2.64 -1.70
N LEU A 133 14.55 -3.57 -1.61
CA LEU A 133 15.98 -3.30 -1.70
C LEU A 133 16.51 -3.82 -3.04
N THR A 134 17.23 -2.99 -3.78
CA THR A 134 17.93 -3.38 -5.02
C THR A 134 19.41 -3.06 -4.89
N GLU A 135 20.25 -3.83 -5.59
CA GLU A 135 21.68 -3.54 -5.71
C GLU A 135 21.95 -2.86 -7.05
N GLU A 136 22.42 -1.62 -7.02
CA GLU A 136 22.73 -0.84 -8.21
C GLU A 136 24.14 -0.27 -8.11
N MET A 137 25.02 -0.68 -9.02
CA MET A 137 26.43 -0.27 -9.05
C MET A 137 27.15 -0.50 -7.70
N GLY A 138 26.82 -1.60 -7.00
CA GLY A 138 27.41 -1.95 -5.71
C GLY A 138 26.90 -1.12 -4.52
N LYS A 139 25.76 -0.45 -4.68
CA LYS A 139 25.05 0.24 -3.60
C LYS A 139 23.64 -0.32 -3.45
N THR A 140 23.27 -0.61 -2.21
CA THR A 140 21.88 -0.93 -1.86
C THR A 140 21.03 0.32 -1.98
N LYS A 141 20.02 0.30 -2.85
CA LYS A 141 18.97 1.31 -2.94
C LYS A 141 17.68 0.80 -2.32
N LYS A 142 16.96 1.72 -1.69
CA LYS A 142 15.64 1.48 -1.11
C LYS A 142 14.61 2.20 -1.95
N HIS A 143 13.65 1.44 -2.49
CA HIS A 143 12.50 1.97 -3.21
C HIS A 143 11.28 1.82 -2.31
N ARG A 144 10.59 2.91 -2.00
CA ARG A 144 9.45 2.93 -1.09
C ARG A 144 8.17 3.14 -1.88
N ASN A 145 7.11 2.48 -1.44
CA ASN A 145 5.78 2.71 -1.96
C ASN A 145 4.76 2.88 -0.83
N LEU A 146 3.64 3.50 -1.18
CA LEU A 146 2.49 3.65 -0.32
C LEU A 146 1.24 3.40 -1.14
N TYR A 147 0.38 2.51 -0.66
CA TYR A 147 -0.83 2.09 -1.34
C TYR A 147 -2.03 2.18 -0.40
N LEU A 148 -3.19 2.53 -0.93
CA LEU A 148 -4.48 2.42 -0.24
C LEU A 148 -5.35 1.41 -0.97
N PHE A 149 -5.89 0.47 -0.20
CA PHE A 149 -6.87 -0.50 -0.65
C PHE A 149 -8.16 -0.35 0.16
N THR A 150 -9.29 -0.72 -0.43
CA THR A 150 -10.58 -0.78 0.26
C THR A 150 -11.30 -2.10 0.01
N LYS A 151 -12.16 -2.53 0.94
CA LYS A 151 -12.94 -3.77 0.76
C LYS A 151 -14.01 -3.66 -0.32
N THR A 152 -14.59 -2.47 -0.50
CA THR A 152 -15.75 -2.25 -1.37
C THR A 152 -15.40 -1.74 -2.77
N GLY A 153 -14.14 -1.38 -3.01
CA GLY A 153 -13.72 -0.73 -4.25
C GLY A 153 -14.15 0.73 -4.36
N LYS A 154 -14.66 1.31 -3.27
CA LYS A 154 -15.08 2.71 -3.17
C LYS A 154 -14.18 3.45 -2.20
N LEU A 155 -13.72 4.63 -2.60
CA LEU A 155 -12.95 5.54 -1.77
C LEU A 155 -13.72 6.85 -1.59
N ASP A 156 -13.98 7.23 -0.35
CA ASP A 156 -14.52 8.55 -0.02
C ASP A 156 -13.41 9.59 0.15
N ASP A 157 -13.76 10.86 -0.05
CA ASP A 157 -12.82 11.99 0.00
C ASP A 157 -12.12 12.10 1.36
N LYS A 158 -12.82 11.78 2.46
CA LYS A 158 -12.25 11.89 3.80
C LYS A 158 -11.09 10.91 3.99
N ASN A 159 -11.27 9.66 3.57
CA ASN A 159 -10.23 8.63 3.67
C ASN A 159 -9.08 8.91 2.69
N LEU A 160 -9.37 9.50 1.53
CA LEU A 160 -8.32 9.97 0.62
C LEU A 160 -7.47 11.08 1.24
N GLU A 161 -8.08 12.06 1.93
CA GLU A 161 -7.32 13.11 2.62
C GLU A 161 -6.46 12.55 3.76
N VAL A 162 -6.92 11.53 4.48
CA VAL A 162 -6.09 10.82 5.46
C VAL A 162 -4.87 10.17 4.78
N PHE A 163 -5.07 9.49 3.65
CA PHE A 163 -3.98 8.90 2.89
C PHE A 163 -2.96 9.92 2.41
N LYS A 164 -3.40 11.07 1.89
CA LYS A 164 -2.52 12.16 1.46
C LYS A 164 -1.66 12.68 2.61
N LYS A 165 -2.26 12.90 3.78
CA LYS A 165 -1.50 13.28 4.99
C LYS A 165 -0.49 12.21 5.40
N GLN A 166 -0.85 10.93 5.34
CA GLN A 166 0.10 9.84 5.60
C GLN A 166 1.27 9.85 4.61
N ALA A 167 1.01 10.13 3.33
CA ALA A 167 2.05 10.26 2.31
C ALA A 167 2.98 11.46 2.61
N GLU A 168 2.43 12.60 3.01
CA GLU A 168 3.18 13.79 3.44
C GLU A 168 4.06 13.51 4.67
N CYS A 169 3.50 12.87 5.70
CA CYS A 169 4.24 12.44 6.90
C CYS A 169 5.37 11.46 6.58
N LEU A 170 5.26 10.68 5.51
CA LEU A 170 6.29 9.76 5.03
C LEU A 170 7.22 10.37 3.97
N HIS A 171 7.03 11.66 3.67
CA HIS A 171 7.80 12.44 2.70
C HIS A 171 7.74 11.89 1.27
N PHE A 172 6.57 11.41 0.84
CA PHE A 172 6.29 11.17 -0.57
C PHE A 172 5.95 12.48 -1.30
N SER A 173 6.03 12.47 -2.64
CA SER A 173 5.54 13.59 -3.45
C SER A 173 4.00 13.62 -3.46
N THR A 174 3.43 14.54 -4.24
CA THR A 174 1.97 14.68 -4.42
C THR A 174 1.46 14.02 -5.71
N ASP A 175 2.31 13.29 -6.43
CA ASP A 175 2.00 12.72 -7.75
C ASP A 175 1.33 11.35 -7.60
N PHE A 176 0.13 11.32 -7.05
CA PHE A 176 -0.62 10.09 -6.79
C PHE A 176 -1.14 9.44 -8.09
N TYR A 177 -1.09 8.11 -8.15
CA TYR A 177 -1.72 7.31 -9.18
C TYR A 177 -3.05 6.72 -8.70
N PHE A 178 -4.08 6.81 -9.54
CA PHE A 178 -5.41 6.25 -9.29
C PHE A 178 -5.74 5.22 -10.38
N PRO A 179 -5.79 3.91 -10.07
CA PRO A 179 -6.23 2.89 -11.02
C PRO A 179 -7.76 2.95 -11.26
N GLN A 180 -8.23 2.16 -12.22
CA GLN A 180 -9.64 1.80 -12.35
C GLN A 180 -10.02 0.81 -11.24
N THR A 181 -11.27 0.87 -10.76
CA THR A 181 -11.76 0.02 -9.67
C THR A 181 -12.89 -0.95 -10.08
N THR A 182 -13.38 -0.85 -11.32
CA THR A 182 -14.52 -1.64 -11.82
C THR A 182 -14.14 -2.76 -12.78
N HIS A 183 -13.11 -2.56 -13.61
CA HIS A 183 -12.66 -3.52 -14.63
C HIS A 183 -11.62 -4.52 -14.11
N LEU A 184 -11.88 -5.05 -12.92
CA LEU A 184 -11.03 -6.02 -12.25
C LEU A 184 -10.84 -7.29 -13.07
N CYS A 185 -9.74 -7.99 -12.82
CA CYS A 185 -9.57 -9.35 -13.33
C CYS A 185 -10.56 -10.29 -12.63
N PRO A 186 -11.15 -11.26 -13.36
CA PRO A 186 -11.99 -12.28 -12.74
C PRO A 186 -11.19 -13.11 -11.73
N ASP A 187 -11.88 -13.82 -10.84
CA ASP A 187 -11.19 -14.75 -9.97
C ASP A 187 -10.69 -15.94 -10.82
N GLU A 188 -9.49 -16.45 -10.56
CA GLU A 188 -8.85 -17.51 -11.39
C GLU A 188 -9.74 -18.76 -11.53
N LYS A 189 -10.55 -19.05 -10.50
CA LYS A 189 -11.53 -20.15 -10.50
C LYS A 189 -12.68 -19.93 -11.49
N ASP A 190 -13.07 -18.67 -11.72
CA ASP A 190 -14.14 -18.31 -12.66
C ASP A 190 -13.66 -18.34 -14.12
N SER A 191 -12.34 -18.28 -14.36
CA SER A 191 -11.76 -18.44 -15.70
C SER A 191 -11.70 -19.88 -16.17
N ASP A 192 -11.52 -20.85 -15.26
CA ASP A 192 -11.52 -22.28 -15.59
C ASP A 192 -12.94 -22.78 -15.89
N GLU A 193 -13.96 -22.34 -15.14
CA GLU A 193 -15.37 -22.71 -15.42
C GLU A 193 -15.86 -22.19 -16.78
N LYS A 194 -15.39 -21.03 -17.24
CA LYS A 194 -15.75 -20.48 -18.56
C LYS A 194 -15.04 -21.13 -19.74
N ALA A 195 -13.96 -21.88 -19.49
CA ALA A 195 -13.26 -22.63 -20.53
C ALA A 195 -13.91 -24.01 -20.80
N ASP A 196 -14.62 -24.56 -19.82
CA ASP A 196 -15.32 -25.86 -19.94
C ASP A 196 -16.78 -25.74 -20.42
N GLU A 197 -17.35 -24.54 -20.48
CA GLU A 197 -18.71 -24.29 -21.00
C GLU A 197 -18.76 -23.87 -22.49
N GLN A 198 -17.66 -24.01 -23.24
CA GLN A 198 -17.57 -23.55 -24.65
C GLN A 198 -17.24 -24.65 -25.67
#